data_AF-A0A942HEJ6-F1
#
_entry.id   AF-A0A942HEJ6-F1
#
_cell.length_a   1.000
_cell.length_b   1.000
_cell.length_c   1.000
_cell.angle_alpha   90.00
_cell.angle_beta   90.00
_cell.angle_gamma   90.00
#
_symmetry.space_group_name_H-M   'P 1'
#
loop_
_entity.id
_entity.type
_entity.pdbx_description
1 polymer ?
#
loop_
_entity_poly.entity_id
_entity_poly.type
_entity_poly.pdbx_seq_one_letter_code
_entity_poly.pdbx_strand_id
1 'polypeptide(L)' 'MLDRQKVEAILSRRFPGATRDQVAAAANAIMGLTDEWEEVLHDDHRGGGYHYSNECGNLCELAGAPEQGVEFRLFRRREA' A
#
# COMPACT_ATOMS: atom_id res chain seq x y z
N MET A 1 -14.26 -7.02 22.63
CA MET A 1 -13.28 -7.27 21.56
C MET A 1 -14.04 -7.29 20.24
N LEU A 2 -13.82 -6.30 19.37
CA LEU A 2 -14.40 -6.31 18.03
C LEU A 2 -13.69 -7.40 17.22
N ASP A 3 -14.44 -8.22 16.49
CA ASP A 3 -13.89 -9.28 15.65
C ASP A 3 -13.84 -8.80 14.21
N ARG A 4 -12.63 -8.73 13.64
CA ARG A 4 -12.40 -8.26 12.27
C ARG A 4 -13.27 -9.00 11.27
N GLN A 5 -13.41 -10.32 11.41
CA GLN A 5 -14.20 -11.13 10.47
C GLN A 5 -15.68 -10.75 10.49
N LYS A 6 -16.20 -10.37 11.66
CA LYS A 6 -17.59 -9.90 11.79
C LYS A 6 -17.78 -8.54 11.13
N VAL A 7 -16.81 -7.63 11.25
CA VAL A 7 -16.85 -6.32 10.58
C VAL A 7 -16.82 -6.49 9.06
N GLU A 8 -15.88 -7.28 8.54
CA GLU A 8 -15.79 -7.56 7.10
C GLU A 8 -17.07 -8.21 6.55
N ALA A 9 -17.66 -9.15 7.29
CA ALA A 9 -18.92 -9.78 6.90
C ALA A 9 -20.09 -8.78 6.85
N ILE A 10 -20.17 -7.86 7.81
CA ILE A 10 -21.18 -6.80 7.82
C ILE A 10 -20.97 -5.84 6.65
N LEU A 11 -19.74 -5.40 6.41
CA LEU A 11 -19.39 -4.49 5.32
C LEU A 11 -19.68 -5.10 3.96
N SER A 12 -19.27 -6.35 3.73
CA SER A 12 -19.51 -7.08 2.49
C SER A 12 -21.02 -7.26 2.21
N ARG A 13 -21.83 -7.44 3.25
CA ARG A 13 -23.29 -7.55 3.13
C ARG A 13 -23.97 -6.20 2.90
N ARG A 14 -23.47 -5.13 3.53
CA ARG A 14 -24.04 -3.77 3.44
C ARG A 14 -23.67 -3.08 2.13
N PHE A 15 -22.52 -3.39 1.58
CA PHE A 15 -21.96 -2.75 0.39
C PHE A 15 -21.55 -3.81 -0.65
N PRO A 16 -22.53 -4.46 -1.32
CA PRO A 16 -22.24 -5.55 -2.27
C PRO A 16 -21.45 -5.12 -3.51
N GLY A 17 -21.40 -3.81 -3.81
CA GLY A 17 -20.58 -3.24 -4.89
C GLY A 17 -19.18 -2.80 -4.47
N ALA A 18 -18.84 -2.92 -3.18
CA ALA A 18 -17.51 -2.54 -2.70
C ALA A 18 -16.47 -3.60 -3.10
N THR A 19 -15.29 -3.16 -3.51
CA THR A 19 -14.16 -4.07 -3.76
C THR A 19 -13.63 -4.63 -2.44
N ARG A 20 -12.89 -5.75 -2.51
CA ARG A 20 -12.25 -6.33 -1.33
C ARG A 20 -11.33 -5.33 -0.61
N ASP A 21 -10.63 -4.50 -1.37
CA ASP A 21 -9.72 -3.48 -0.82
C ASP A 21 -10.47 -2.41 -0.04
N GLN A 22 -11.63 -1.97 -0.55
CA GLN A 22 -12.49 -1.00 0.15
C GLN A 22 -13.05 -1.57 1.45
N VAL A 23 -13.44 -2.85 1.46
CA VAL A 23 -13.91 -3.55 2.67
C VAL A 23 -12.78 -3.68 3.69
N ALA A 24 -11.58 -4.06 3.25
CA ALA A 24 -10.41 -4.20 4.12
C ALA A 24 -9.98 -2.85 4.73
N ALA A 25 -9.95 -1.78 3.93
CA ALA A 25 -9.64 -0.42 4.38
C ALA A 25 -10.66 0.08 5.42
N ALA A 26 -11.96 -0.12 5.15
CA ALA A 26 -13.02 0.25 6.10
C ALA A 26 -12.94 -0.57 7.40
N ALA A 27 -12.61 -1.87 7.31
CA ALA A 27 -12.40 -2.70 8.49
C ALA A 27 -11.21 -2.22 9.33
N ASN A 28 -10.08 -1.86 8.69
CA ASN A 28 -8.92 -1.28 9.38
C ASN A 28 -9.29 0.00 10.14
N ALA A 29 -9.98 0.92 9.45
CA ALA A 29 -10.42 2.19 10.05
C ALA A 29 -11.37 2.00 11.25
N ILE A 30 -12.35 1.09 11.15
CA ILE A 30 -13.29 0.78 12.24
C ILE A 30 -12.58 0.15 13.44
N MET A 31 -11.59 -0.70 13.18
CA MET A 31 -10.79 -1.37 14.21
C MET A 31 -9.76 -0.44 14.86
N GLY A 32 -9.59 0.79 14.36
CA GLY A 32 -8.53 1.70 14.79
C GLY A 32 -7.13 1.21 14.43
N LEU A 33 -7.03 0.26 13.49
CA LEU A 33 -5.76 -0.18 12.94
C LEU A 33 -5.34 0.87 11.91
N THR A 34 -4.22 1.54 12.15
CA THR A 34 -3.61 2.43 11.15
C THR A 34 -3.27 1.63 9.91
N ASP A 35 -3.25 2.27 8.74
CA ASP A 35 -2.71 1.62 7.54
C ASP A 35 -1.29 1.11 7.85
N GLU A 36 -1.13 -0.22 7.82
CA GLU A 36 0.13 -0.90 8.13
C GLU A 36 1.21 -0.54 7.12
N TRP A 37 0.79 -0.08 5.94
CA TRP A 37 1.62 0.21 4.80
C TRP A 37 1.52 1.69 4.47
N GLU A 38 2.67 2.35 4.35
CA GLU A 38 2.77 3.71 3.85
C GLU A 38 3.52 3.74 2.53
N GLU A 39 3.04 4.58 1.62
CA GLU A 39 3.72 4.79 0.34
C GLU A 39 5.05 5.50 0.57
N VAL A 40 6.10 4.95 -0.02
CA VAL A 40 7.44 5.56 0.01
C VAL A 40 7.46 6.64 -1.06
N LEU A 41 7.42 7.89 -0.62
CA LEU A 41 7.52 9.04 -1.51
C LEU A 41 8.99 9.28 -1.88
N HIS A 42 9.22 9.79 -3.10
CA HIS A 42 10.55 10.06 -3.64
C HIS A 42 11.40 10.98 -2.74
N ASP A 43 10.76 11.89 -2.00
CA ASP A 43 11.47 12.85 -1.15
C ASP A 43 11.97 12.29 0.20
N ASP A 44 11.55 11.08 0.60
CA ASP A 44 11.94 10.45 1.87
C ASP A 44 13.38 9.87 1.86
N HIS A 45 14.11 10.04 0.75
CA HIS A 45 15.43 9.45 0.52
C HIS A 45 16.62 10.12 1.25
N ARG A 46 16.40 11.10 2.13
CA ARG A 46 17.51 11.75 2.86
C ARG A 46 18.12 10.92 4.01
N GLY A 47 17.58 9.73 4.33
CA GLY A 47 17.90 9.00 5.56
C GLY A 47 18.68 7.68 5.46
N GLY A 48 18.91 7.12 4.27
CA GLY A 48 19.58 5.82 4.15
C GLY A 48 19.91 5.49 2.69
N GLY A 49 21.15 5.11 2.43
CA GLY A 49 21.80 5.07 1.10
C GLY A 49 21.28 4.04 0.08
N TYR A 50 19.96 3.85 -0.03
CA TYR A 50 19.34 3.07 -1.09
C TYR A 50 18.67 4.01 -2.09
N HIS A 51 19.22 4.05 -3.31
CA HIS A 51 18.68 4.80 -4.44
C HIS A 51 17.42 4.08 -4.96
N TYR A 52 16.27 4.76 -5.02
CA TYR A 52 15.07 4.20 -5.64
C TYR A 52 14.59 5.02 -6.83
N SER A 53 14.52 4.30 -7.95
CA SER A 53 13.61 4.45 -9.10
C SER A 53 13.97 5.36 -10.28
N ASN A 54 14.55 6.55 -10.15
CA ASN A 54 14.88 7.36 -11.34
C ASN A 54 16.37 7.37 -11.73
N GLU A 55 17.28 7.07 -10.79
CA GLU A 55 18.72 6.99 -11.05
C GLU A 55 19.23 5.55 -11.23
N CYS A 56 18.37 4.55 -10.99
CA CYS A 56 18.72 3.13 -11.03
C CYS A 56 18.62 2.49 -12.42
N GLY A 57 18.93 3.25 -13.47
CA GLY A 57 18.74 2.84 -14.87
C GLY A 57 19.42 1.52 -15.25
N ASN A 58 20.50 1.14 -14.56
CA ASN A 58 21.28 -0.08 -14.86
C ASN A 58 21.28 -1.13 -13.74
N LEU A 59 20.60 -0.87 -12.61
CA LEU A 59 20.70 -1.69 -11.39
C LEU A 59 19.37 -2.29 -10.94
N CYS A 60 18.24 -1.72 -11.37
CA CYS A 60 16.93 -2.19 -10.96
C CYS A 60 16.25 -2.93 -12.11
N GLU A 61 15.82 -4.18 -11.88
CA GLU A 61 15.04 -4.97 -12.85
C GLU A 61 13.75 -4.25 -13.28
N LEU A 62 13.24 -3.36 -12.42
CA LEU A 62 12.08 -2.49 -12.70
C LEU A 62 12.39 -1.33 -13.65
N ALA A 63 13.65 -0.97 -13.86
CA ALA A 63 14.08 0.14 -14.72
C ALA A 63 14.07 -0.21 -16.22
N GLY A 64 13.81 -1.48 -16.59
CA GLY A 64 13.58 -1.90 -17.97
C GLY A 64 12.15 -1.67 -18.47
N ALA A 65 11.23 -1.25 -17.59
CA ALA A 65 9.82 -1.02 -17.90
C ALA A 65 9.38 0.41 -18.33
N PRO A 66 10.23 1.47 -18.38
CA PRO A 66 9.73 2.81 -18.71
C PRO A 66 9.28 2.93 -20.17
N GLU A 67 9.69 2.02 -21.07
CA GLU A 67 9.19 2.00 -22.45
C GLU A 67 7.70 1.62 -22.57
N GLN A 68 7.07 1.11 -21.52
CA GLN A 68 5.67 0.66 -21.53
C GLN A 68 4.70 1.55 -20.72
N GLY A 69 5.17 2.66 -20.13
CA GLY A 69 4.32 3.57 -19.36
C GLY A 69 3.76 2.96 -18.07
N VAL A 70 4.48 2.00 -17.48
CA VAL A 70 4.08 1.36 -16.23
C VAL A 70 4.63 2.15 -15.05
N GLU A 71 3.74 2.65 -14.19
CA GLU A 71 4.08 3.31 -12.94
C GLU A 71 4.06 2.29 -11.79
N PHE A 72 5.16 2.22 -11.04
CA PHE A 72 5.27 1.37 -9.86
C PHE A 72 5.15 2.22 -8.59
N ARG A 73 4.26 1.82 -7.68
CA ARG A 73 4.12 2.43 -6.35
C ARG A 73 4.75 1.52 -5.31
N LEU A 74 5.64 2.08 -4.49
CA LEU A 74 6.35 1.35 -3.45
C LEU A 74 5.70 1.62 -2.10
N PHE A 75 5.47 0.57 -1.33
CA PHE A 75 4.91 0.66 0.01
C PHE A 75 5.87 0.01 1.00
N ARG A 76 6.10 0.66 2.15
CA ARG A 76 6.83 0.08 3.27
C ARG A 76 5.89 -0.16 4.45
N ARG A 77 6.16 -1.20 5.22
CA ARG A 77 5.41 -1.42 6.46
C ARG A 77 5.87 -0.40 7.49
N ARG A 78 4.94 0.25 8.18
CA ARG A 78 5.27 1.12 9.31
C ARG A 78 5.96 0.30 10.40
N GLU A 79 7.10 0.78 10.87
CA GLU A 79 7.67 0.29 12.12
C GLU A 79 6.80 0.80 13.28
N ALA A 80 6.45 -0.10 14.21
CA ALA A 80 5.54 0.16 15.32
C ALA A 80 6.16 1.07 16.39
#